data_AF-A0A535A7D4-F1
#
_entry.id   AF-A0A535A7D4-F1
#
_cell.length_a   1.000
_cell.length_b   1.000
_cell.length_c   1.000
_cell.angle_alpha   90.00
_cell.angle_beta   90.00
_cell.angle_gamma   90.00
#
_symmetry.space_group_name_H-M   'P 1'
#
loop_
_entity.id
_entity.type
_entity.pdbx_description
1 polymer ?
#
loop_
_entity_poly.entity_id
_entity_poly.type
_entity_poly.pdbx_seq_one_letter_code
_entity_poly.pdbx_strand_id
1 'polypeptide(L)'
;MDDPLMLDANAVAGDLAEMFGFDVSGSVHRCTNCGNQGAVATLLAYVHGPGTVLRCCICHEIVMRWVRTPTRIYLDARGAAYMEMGLS
;
A
#
# COMPACT_ATOMS: atom_id res chain seq x y z
N MET A 1 13.22 -13.05 4.23
CA MET A 1 14.34 -12.18 3.80
C MET A 1 14.11 -10.91 4.57
N ASP A 2 14.76 -10.79 5.72
CA ASP A 2 14.42 -9.75 6.70
C ASP A 2 15.31 -8.56 6.42
N ASP A 3 14.78 -7.62 5.63
CA ASP A 3 15.33 -6.28 5.56
C ASP A 3 14.90 -5.56 6.85
N PRO A 4 15.84 -5.13 7.70
CA PRO A 4 15.53 -4.50 9.00
C PRO A 4 14.72 -3.20 8.88
N LEU A 5 14.55 -2.67 7.67
CA LEU A 5 13.73 -1.49 7.37
C LEU A 5 12.35 -1.83 6.78
N MET A 6 12.05 -3.12 6.57
CA MET A 6 10.77 -3.59 6.09
C MET A 6 9.75 -3.55 7.22
N LEU A 7 8.68 -2.79 7.02
CA LEU A 7 7.52 -2.76 7.92
C LEU A 7 6.33 -3.45 7.25
N ASP A 8 5.34 -3.81 8.06
CA ASP A 8 3.99 -4.11 7.58
C ASP A 8 3.26 -2.80 7.22
N ALA A 9 2.33 -2.84 6.25
CA ALA A 9 1.64 -1.63 5.80
C ALA A 9 0.71 -1.02 6.87
N ASN A 10 0.45 -1.70 7.99
CA ASN A 10 -0.15 -1.06 9.17
C ASN A 10 0.68 0.15 9.65
N ALA A 11 2.00 0.18 9.40
CA ALA A 11 2.85 1.33 9.75
C ALA A 11 2.47 2.62 9.01
N VAL A 12 1.70 2.52 7.92
CA VAL A 12 1.26 3.65 7.08
C VAL A 12 -0.27 3.77 7.01
N ALA A 13 -0.98 3.14 7.95
CA ALA A 13 -2.43 3.21 8.04
C ALA A 13 -2.96 4.65 8.13
N GLY A 14 -2.25 5.53 8.86
CA GLY A 14 -2.60 6.95 8.97
C GLY A 14 -2.52 7.69 7.64
N ASP A 15 -1.46 7.47 6.86
CA ASP A 15 -1.30 8.06 5.53
C ASP A 15 -2.42 7.60 4.58
N LEU A 16 -2.74 6.31 4.61
CA LEU A 16 -3.80 5.73 3.79
C LEU A 16 -5.17 6.29 4.17
N ALA A 17 -5.46 6.39 5.47
CA ALA A 17 -6.71 6.98 5.95
C ALA A 17 -6.86 8.45 5.54
N GLU A 18 -5.77 9.22 5.53
CA GLU A 18 -5.79 10.60 5.03
C GLU A 18 -6.10 10.67 3.52
N MET A 19 -5.57 9.75 2.72
CA MET A 19 -5.78 9.73 1.26
C MET A 19 -7.16 9.24 0.85
N PHE A 20 -7.67 8.20 1.51
CA PHE A 20 -8.95 7.56 1.16
C PHE A 20 -10.14 8.07 1.98
N GLY A 21 -9.90 8.77 3.09
CA GLY A 21 -10.93 9.31 3.98
C GLY A 21 -11.44 8.32 5.04
N PHE A 22 -10.93 7.08 5.07
CA PHE A 22 -11.27 6.05 6.03
C PHE A 22 -10.15 4.99 6.10
N ASP A 23 -10.18 4.16 7.13
CA ASP A 23 -9.21 3.07 7.28
C ASP A 23 -9.41 1.99 6.20
N VAL A 24 -8.41 1.85 5.34
CA VAL A 24 -8.36 0.84 4.26
C VAL A 24 -7.44 -0.33 4.61
N SER A 25 -6.88 -0.40 5.83
CA SER A 25 -5.92 -1.45 6.20
C SER A 25 -6.52 -2.85 6.04
N GLY A 26 -7.83 -2.99 6.30
CA GLY A 26 -8.59 -4.22 6.10
C GLY A 26 -9.10 -4.46 4.66
N SER A 27 -9.01 -3.48 3.76
CA SER A 27 -9.44 -3.65 2.37
C SER A 27 -8.62 -4.73 1.68
N VAL A 28 -9.27 -5.59 0.90
CA VAL A 28 -8.58 -6.61 0.11
C VAL A 28 -8.02 -5.98 -1.15
N HIS A 29 -6.73 -6.18 -1.41
CA HIS A 29 -6.10 -5.87 -2.69
C HIS A 29 -5.94 -7.14 -3.52
N ARG A 30 -5.89 -7.03 -4.85
CA ARG A 30 -5.38 -8.09 -5.73
C ARG A 30 -4.14 -7.60 -6.47
N CYS A 31 -3.01 -8.29 -6.35
CA CYS A 31 -1.79 -7.94 -7.07
C CYS A 31 -1.95 -8.15 -8.58
N THR A 32 -1.61 -7.15 -9.40
CA THR A 32 -1.63 -7.24 -10.87
C THR A 32 -0.65 -8.27 -11.41
N ASN A 33 0.50 -8.47 -10.73
CA ASN A 33 1.57 -9.36 -11.19
C ASN A 33 1.28 -10.85 -10.89
N CYS A 34 1.14 -11.21 -9.61
CA CYS A 34 0.99 -12.62 -9.21
C CYS A 34 -0.45 -13.04 -8.87
N GLY A 35 -1.39 -12.09 -8.84
CA GLY A 35 -2.79 -12.38 -8.49
C GLY A 35 -3.07 -12.62 -7.01
N ASN A 36 -2.08 -12.51 -6.12
CA ASN A 36 -2.27 -12.65 -4.67
C ASN A 36 -3.36 -11.69 -4.17
N GLN A 37 -4.23 -12.19 -3.29
CA GLN A 37 -5.24 -11.41 -2.59
C GLN A 37 -4.97 -11.40 -1.09
N GLY A 38 -5.09 -10.24 -0.48
CA GLY A 38 -4.89 -10.08 0.96
C GLY A 38 -5.27 -8.68 1.42
N ALA A 39 -5.35 -8.48 2.74
CA ALA A 39 -5.57 -7.14 3.29
C ALA A 39 -4.43 -6.19 2.86
N VAL A 40 -4.73 -4.91 2.66
CA VAL A 40 -3.72 -3.89 2.36
C VAL A 40 -2.64 -3.87 3.45
N ALA A 41 -3.02 -4.06 4.71
CA ALA A 41 -2.12 -4.17 5.85
C ALA A 41 -0.95 -5.14 5.60
N THR A 42 -1.18 -6.28 4.95
CA THR A 42 -0.14 -7.32 4.78
C THR A 42 0.90 -7.01 3.70
N LEU A 43 0.77 -5.87 3.01
CA LEU A 43 1.78 -5.41 2.07
C LEU A 43 3.08 -5.05 2.80
N LEU A 44 4.21 -5.28 2.14
CA LEU A 44 5.52 -4.90 2.65
C LEU A 44 5.72 -3.40 2.43
N ALA A 45 5.87 -2.64 3.51
CA ALA A 45 6.03 -1.20 3.51
C ALA A 45 7.49 -0.76 3.59
N TYR A 46 7.87 0.12 2.66
CA TYR A 46 9.16 0.78 2.60
C TYR A 46 8.94 2.29 2.74
N VAL A 47 9.30 2.84 3.90
CA VAL A 47 8.98 4.23 4.29
C VAL A 47 10.20 5.15 4.37
N HIS A 48 11.40 4.61 4.22
CA HIS A 48 12.67 5.35 4.40
C HIS A 48 13.19 6.03 3.13
N GLY A 49 12.33 6.24 2.12
CA GLY A 49 12.66 6.89 0.86
C GLY A 49 12.00 8.26 0.70
N PRO A 50 12.16 8.92 -0.47
CA PRO A 50 11.46 10.16 -0.80
C PRO A 50 9.92 10.01 -0.88
N GLY A 51 9.41 8.79 -0.73
CA GLY A 51 8.00 8.46 -0.65
C GLY A 51 7.83 7.06 -0.06
N THR A 52 6.59 6.62 0.06
CA THR A 52 6.25 5.29 0.58
C THR A 52 6.00 4.33 -0.58
N VAL A 53 6.51 3.11 -0.46
CA VAL A 53 6.27 2.03 -1.42
C VAL A 53 5.72 0.81 -0.68
N LEU A 54 4.61 0.30 -1.16
CA LEU A 54 3.98 -0.94 -0.72
C LEU A 54 4.17 -2.03 -1.78
N ARG A 55 4.75 -3.15 -1.38
CA ARG A 55 5.03 -4.31 -2.24
C ARG A 55 4.20 -5.52 -1.82
N CYS A 56 3.87 -6.35 -2.80
CA CYS A 56 3.21 -7.63 -2.56
C CYS A 56 4.10 -8.51 -1.67
N CYS A 57 3.57 -9.06 -0.59
CA CYS A 57 4.29 -9.97 0.30
C CYS A 57 4.64 -11.33 -0.34
N ILE A 58 4.08 -11.65 -1.51
CA ILE A 58 4.35 -12.90 -2.24
C ILE A 58 5.38 -12.72 -3.34
N CYS A 59 5.21 -11.73 -4.22
CA CYS A 59 6.09 -11.56 -5.39
C CYS A 59 7.00 -10.32 -5.33
N HIS A 60 6.86 -9.51 -4.28
CA HIS A 60 7.64 -8.29 -4.04
C HIS A 60 7.52 -7.20 -5.12
N GLU A 61 6.61 -7.36 -6.10
CA GLU A 61 6.25 -6.31 -7.03
C GLU A 61 5.50 -5.18 -6.33
N ILE A 62 5.67 -3.97 -6.84
CA ILE A 62 5.03 -2.77 -6.29
C ILE A 62 3.52 -2.89 -6.50
N VAL A 63 2.75 -2.83 -5.41
CA VAL A 63 1.29 -2.80 -5.45
C VAL A 63 0.79 -1.35 -5.42
N MET A 64 1.38 -0.53 -4.54
CA MET A 64 1.02 0.87 -4.37
C MET A 64 2.25 1.69 -3.98
N ARG A 65 2.30 2.96 -4.37
CA ARG A 65 3.31 3.91 -3.87
C ARG A 65 2.79 5.33 -3.92
N TRP A 66 3.32 6.20 -3.07
CA TRP A 66 3.00 7.61 -3.11
C TRP A 66 4.16 8.50 -2.68
N VAL A 67 4.07 9.76 -3.08
CA VAL A 67 4.91 10.85 -2.59
C VAL A 67 4.05 12.03 -2.19
N ARG A 68 4.43 12.69 -1.10
CA ARG A 68 3.79 13.93 -0.62
C ARG A 68 4.65 15.12 -1.01
N THR A 69 4.00 16.12 -1.57
CA THR A 69 4.54 17.48 -1.77
C THR A 69 3.84 18.43 -0.81
N PRO A 70 4.28 19.70 -0.68
CA PRO A 70 3.61 20.66 0.20
C PRO A 70 2.12 20.89 -0.11
N THR A 71 1.65 20.58 -1.32
CA THR A 71 0.27 20.89 -1.76
C THR A 71 -0.51 19.70 -2.31
N ARG A 72 0.15 18.58 -2.61
CA ARG A 72 -0.45 17.42 -3.29
C ARG A 72 0.16 16.11 -2.81
N ILE A 73 -0.64 15.04 -2.86
CA ILE A 73 -0.18 13.66 -2.80
C ILE A 73 -0.30 13.07 -4.21
N TYR A 74 0.75 12.40 -4.67
CA TYR A 74 0.73 11.62 -5.90
C TYR A 74 0.68 10.14 -5.53
N LEU A 75 -0.43 9.47 -5.86
CA LEU A 75 -0.66 8.06 -5.58
C LEU A 75 -0.64 7.24 -6.88
N ASP A 76 0.16 6.17 -6.90
CA ASP A 76 0.23 5.18 -7.97
C ASP A 76 -0.20 3.83 -7.40
N ALA A 77 -1.33 3.30 -7.89
CA ALA A 77 -1.88 2.01 -7.48
C ALA A 77 -1.98 1.02 -8.67
N ARG A 78 -1.23 1.23 -9.76
CA ARG A 78 -1.29 0.35 -10.95
C ARG A 78 -0.91 -1.11 -10.67
N GLY A 79 -0.19 -1.35 -9.58
CA GLY A 79 0.17 -2.69 -9.12
C GLY A 79 -0.95 -3.44 -8.41
N ALA A 80 -2.03 -2.74 -8.04
CA ALA A 80 -3.27 -3.35 -7.60
C ALA A 80 -4.21 -3.49 -8.81
N ALA A 81 -4.60 -4.71 -9.14
CA ALA A 81 -5.60 -4.98 -10.16
C ALA A 81 -6.96 -4.41 -9.74
N TYR A 82 -7.25 -4.48 -8.44
CA TYR A 82 -8.33 -3.78 -7.76
C TYR A 82 -8.04 -3.71 -6.25
N MET A 83 -8.78 -2.84 -5.57
CA MET A 83 -8.97 -2.88 -4.13
C MET A 83 -10.46 -2.92 -3.82
N GLU A 84 -10.86 -3.76 -2.89
CA GLU A 84 -12.21 -3.79 -2.36
C GLU A 84 -12.41 -2.59 -1.44
N MET A 85 -13.42 -1.78 -1.76
CA MET A 85 -13.81 -0.63 -0.96
C MET A 85 -15.17 -0.91 -0.35
N GLY A 86 -15.29 -0.74 0.97
CA GLY A 86 -16.59 -0.79 1.64
C GLY A 86 -17.49 0.32 1.10
N LEU A 87 -18.72 -0.03 0.74
CA LEU A 87 -19.75 0.95 0.40
C LEU A 87 -20.31 1.52 1.71
N SER A 88 -20.32 2.85 1.83
CA SER A 88 -20.97 3.59 2.92
C SER A 88 -22.35 4.07 2.50
#